data_AF-A0A9R0YE20-F1
#
_entry.id   AF-A0A9R0YE20-F1
#
_cell.length_a   1.000
_cell.length_b   1.000
_cell.length_c   1.000
_cell.angle_alpha   90.00
_cell.angle_beta   90.00
_cell.angle_gamma   90.00
#
_symmetry.space_group_name_H-M   'P 1'
#
loop_
_entity.id
_entity.type
_entity.pdbx_description
1 polymer ?
#
loop_
_entity_poly.entity_id
_entity_poly.type
_entity_poly.pdbx_seq_one_letter_code
_entity_poly.pdbx_strand_id
1 'polypeptide(L)'
;MPRDRDEPAAVRVYTVCDESKYLVVRNVPALGCGDELGSVFAAYGPLEECKPMDAEDCEEYTDVYFIKFAQVSNARFAKRKLDESVFLGNRLQVSYAPQFESLLDTKEKLEVRRNEVLRRIRWII
;
A
#
# COMPACT_ATOMS: atom_id res chain seq x y z
N MET A 1 5.56 3.03 -13.14
CA MET A 1 5.63 4.39 -13.71
C MET A 1 5.21 5.38 -12.64
N PRO A 2 5.99 6.45 -12.39
CA PRO A 2 5.60 7.56 -11.53
C PRO A 2 4.28 8.18 -12.03
N ARG A 3 3.42 8.68 -11.14
CA ARG A 3 2.20 9.42 -11.54
C ARG A 3 2.54 10.90 -11.64
N ASP A 4 2.22 11.54 -12.75
CA ASP A 4 2.22 12.99 -12.88
C ASP A 4 1.08 13.60 -12.05
N ARG A 5 1.31 14.79 -11.49
CA ARG A 5 0.42 15.46 -10.52
C ARG A 5 -1.00 15.73 -11.04
N ASP A 6 -1.16 15.83 -12.37
CA ASP A 6 -2.39 16.23 -13.06
C ASP A 6 -3.06 15.12 -13.88
N GLU A 7 -2.54 13.88 -13.85
CA GLU A 7 -3.16 12.79 -14.60
C GLU A 7 -4.40 12.25 -13.84
N PRO A 8 -5.60 12.21 -14.46
CA PRO A 8 -6.79 11.72 -13.79
C PRO A 8 -6.59 10.28 -13.35
N ALA A 9 -7.20 9.91 -12.21
CA ALA A 9 -7.14 8.57 -11.64
C ALA A 9 -7.56 7.51 -12.66
N ALA A 10 -6.59 6.98 -13.41
CA ALA A 10 -6.85 5.93 -14.36
C ALA A 10 -7.34 4.70 -13.60
N VAL A 11 -8.43 4.09 -14.05
CA VAL A 11 -8.94 2.85 -13.47
C VAL A 11 -7.85 1.78 -13.62
N ARG A 12 -7.14 1.49 -12.53
CA ARG A 12 -6.09 0.46 -12.50
C ARG A 12 -6.68 -0.86 -12.05
N VAL A 13 -6.52 -1.87 -12.90
CA VAL A 13 -6.82 -3.26 -12.56
C VAL A 13 -5.58 -3.85 -11.89
N TYR A 14 -5.75 -4.36 -10.68
CA TYR A 14 -4.68 -5.05 -9.95
C TYR A 14 -4.92 -6.55 -10.00
N THR A 15 -3.89 -7.28 -10.39
CA THR A 15 -3.85 -8.73 -10.30
C THR A 15 -3.34 -9.16 -8.92
N VAL A 16 -3.43 -10.45 -8.62
CA VAL A 16 -2.85 -11.02 -7.40
C VAL A 16 -1.35 -10.73 -7.33
N CYS A 17 -0.64 -10.66 -8.45
CA CYS A 17 0.79 -10.37 -8.48
C CYS A 17 1.08 -8.89 -8.19
N ASP A 18 0.19 -7.97 -8.59
CA ASP A 18 0.37 -6.52 -8.39
C ASP A 18 0.07 -6.09 -6.95
N GLU A 19 -0.93 -6.71 -6.32
CA GLU A 19 -1.31 -6.41 -4.93
C GLU A 19 -0.23 -6.91 -3.98
N SER A 20 0.09 -6.15 -2.93
CA SER A 20 1.10 -6.55 -1.95
C SER A 20 0.74 -6.09 -0.54
N LYS A 21 1.31 -6.73 0.48
CA LYS A 21 1.27 -6.21 1.87
C LYS A 21 2.23 -5.03 2.08
N TYR A 22 3.12 -4.81 1.13
CA TYR A 22 4.06 -3.70 1.09
C TYR A 22 3.46 -2.55 0.27
N LEU A 23 3.47 -1.36 0.85
CA LEU A 23 3.01 -0.12 0.23
C LEU A 23 4.10 0.94 0.27
N VAL A 24 4.18 1.73 -0.79
CA VAL A 24 4.98 2.95 -0.86
C VAL A 24 4.02 4.13 -0.99
N VAL A 25 4.13 5.05 -0.05
CA VAL A 25 3.33 6.28 0.05
C VAL A 25 4.20 7.45 -0.33
N ARG A 26 3.87 8.14 -1.41
CA ARG A 26 4.54 9.36 -1.87
C ARG A 26 3.68 10.60 -1.60
N ASN A 27 4.28 11.77 -1.73
CA ASN A 27 3.65 13.08 -1.52
C ASN A 27 3.22 13.32 -0.05
N VAL A 28 3.94 12.74 0.91
CA VAL A 28 3.74 13.02 2.34
C VAL A 28 4.45 14.33 2.66
N PRO A 29 3.86 15.29 3.40
CA PRO A 29 4.58 16.51 3.75
C PRO A 29 5.82 16.23 4.61
N ALA A 30 6.94 16.86 4.28
CA ALA A 30 8.21 16.76 5.02
C ALA A 30 8.20 17.59 6.33
N LEU A 31 7.17 17.38 7.15
CA LEU A 31 6.95 18.06 8.44
C LEU A 31 7.27 17.15 9.63
N GLY A 32 7.81 15.95 9.39
CA GLY A 32 8.03 14.94 10.43
C GLY A 32 6.76 14.20 10.84
N CYS A 33 5.75 14.11 9.98
CA CYS A 33 4.44 13.52 10.26
C CYS A 33 4.39 11.99 10.15
N GLY A 34 5.53 11.31 10.35
CA GLY A 34 5.62 9.85 10.21
C GLY A 34 4.73 9.08 11.20
N ASP A 35 4.64 9.56 12.44
CA ASP A 35 3.80 8.94 13.48
C ASP A 35 2.30 9.09 13.16
N GLU A 36 1.90 10.26 12.65
CA GLU A 36 0.52 10.54 12.24
C GLU A 36 0.13 9.70 11.03
N LEU A 37 1.03 9.58 10.05
CA LEU A 37 0.85 8.71 8.90
C LEU A 37 0.69 7.25 9.35
N GLY A 38 1.58 6.78 10.23
CA GLY A 38 1.49 5.45 10.83
C GLY A 38 0.15 5.20 11.53
N SER A 39 -0.34 6.18 12.30
CA SER A 39 -1.65 6.10 12.97
C SER A 39 -2.81 5.97 11.98
N VAL A 40 -2.79 6.78 10.91
CA VAL A 40 -3.81 6.72 9.85
C VAL A 40 -3.82 5.34 9.18
N PHE A 41 -2.65 4.78 8.86
CA PHE A 41 -2.57 3.45 8.25
C PHE A 41 -2.91 2.32 9.23
N ALA A 42 -2.56 2.45 10.51
CA ALA A 42 -2.87 1.48 11.57
C ALA A 42 -4.38 1.31 11.81
N ALA A 43 -5.19 2.34 11.51
CA ALA A 43 -6.65 2.25 11.57
C ALA A 43 -7.24 1.19 10.62
N TYR A 44 -6.49 0.80 9.57
CA TYR A 44 -6.91 -0.19 8.58
C TYR A 44 -6.40 -1.61 8.87
N GLY A 45 -5.56 -1.77 9.90
CA GLY A 45 -5.05 -3.08 10.34
C GLY A 45 -3.67 -3.00 10.98
N PRO A 46 -3.19 -4.12 11.56
CA PRO A 46 -1.87 -4.19 12.17
C PRO A 46 -0.75 -3.90 11.16
N LEU A 47 0.05 -2.89 11.48
CA LEU A 47 1.27 -2.53 10.79
C LEU A 47 2.45 -3.31 11.38
N GLU A 48 3.27 -3.89 10.52
CA GLU A 48 4.55 -4.50 10.90
C GLU A 48 5.68 -3.46 10.84
N GLU A 49 5.63 -2.55 9.88
CA GLU A 49 6.69 -1.56 9.67
C GLU A 49 6.12 -0.29 9.04
N CYS A 50 6.60 0.87 9.52
CA CYS A 50 6.36 2.18 8.93
C CYS A 50 7.65 2.98 9.06
N LYS A 51 8.31 3.29 7.94
CA LYS A 51 9.59 4.00 7.94
C LYS A 51 9.72 4.96 6.74
N PRO A 52 10.44 6.07 6.87
CA PRO A 52 10.81 6.88 5.72
C PRO A 52 11.72 6.09 4.76
N MET A 53 11.61 6.37 3.46
CA MET A 53 12.52 5.87 2.42
C MET A 53 13.44 7.01 1.97
N ASP A 54 14.65 7.03 2.52
CA ASP A 54 15.66 8.06 2.20
C ASP A 54 16.37 7.84 0.85
N ALA A 55 16.08 6.74 0.16
CA ALA A 55 16.82 6.28 -1.03
C ALA A 55 16.12 6.58 -2.38
N GLU A 56 14.91 7.14 -2.37
CA GLU A 56 14.21 7.56 -3.60
C GLU A 56 14.33 9.07 -3.74
N ASP A 57 14.39 9.59 -4.97
CA ASP A 57 14.36 11.03 -5.25
C ASP A 57 13.07 11.63 -4.68
N CYS A 58 13.18 12.27 -3.52
CA CYS A 58 12.10 13.05 -2.93
C CYS A 58 11.94 14.37 -3.68
N GLU A 59 10.71 14.71 -4.06
CA GLU A 59 10.41 16.08 -4.51
C GLU A 59 10.61 17.05 -3.34
N GLU A 60 11.03 18.29 -3.62
CA GLU A 60 11.17 19.33 -2.59
C GLU A 60 9.91 19.39 -1.70
N TYR A 61 10.14 19.37 -0.38
CA TYR A 61 9.11 19.44 0.68
C TYR A 61 8.19 18.22 0.83
N THR A 62 8.50 17.10 0.16
CA THR A 62 7.75 15.84 0.33
C THR A 62 8.65 14.68 0.68
N ASP A 63 8.12 13.76 1.47
CA ASP A 63 8.76 12.52 1.89
C ASP A 63 8.04 11.32 1.28
N VAL A 64 8.80 10.22 1.16
CA VAL A 64 8.30 8.91 0.77
C VAL A 64 8.36 7.97 1.97
N TYR A 65 7.26 7.28 2.25
CA TYR A 65 7.17 6.31 3.35
C TYR A 65 6.95 4.90 2.82
N PHE A 66 7.64 3.97 3.47
CA PHE A 66 7.45 2.54 3.32
C PHE A 66 6.55 2.02 4.43
N ILE A 67 5.49 1.33 4.05
CA ILE A 67 4.51 0.76 4.98
C ILE A 67 4.36 -0.72 4.69
N LYS A 68 4.44 -1.53 5.74
CA LYS A 68 4.26 -2.97 5.68
C LYS A 68 3.10 -3.37 6.60
N PHE A 69 2.07 -3.97 6.02
CA PHE A 69 0.99 -4.59 6.78
C PHE A 69 1.30 -6.06 7.10
N ALA A 70 0.70 -6.58 8.17
CA ALA A 70 0.75 -8.01 8.46
C ALA A 70 0.02 -8.85 7.39
N GLN A 71 -1.05 -8.31 6.80
CA GLN A 71 -1.87 -9.02 5.82
C GLN A 71 -2.09 -8.19 4.56
N VAL A 72 -2.09 -8.86 3.40
CA VAL A 72 -2.37 -8.25 2.09
C VAL A 72 -3.78 -7.67 2.03
N SER A 73 -4.77 -8.28 2.69
CA SER A 73 -6.14 -7.75 2.80
C SER A 73 -6.18 -6.33 3.38
N ASN A 74 -5.42 -6.07 4.44
CA ASN A 74 -5.37 -4.77 5.11
C ASN A 74 -4.72 -3.72 4.20
N ALA A 75 -3.61 -4.08 3.56
CA ALA A 75 -2.97 -3.22 2.57
C ALA A 75 -3.92 -2.86 1.40
N ARG A 76 -4.72 -3.82 0.92
CA ARG A 76 -5.74 -3.57 -0.12
C ARG A 76 -6.80 -2.58 0.32
N PHE A 77 -7.27 -2.72 1.55
CA PHE A 77 -8.28 -1.84 2.10
C PHE A 77 -7.73 -0.43 2.35
N ALA A 78 -6.54 -0.33 2.95
CA ALA A 78 -5.82 0.92 3.15
C ALA A 78 -5.56 1.63 1.82
N LYS A 79 -5.00 0.94 0.82
CA LYS A 79 -4.77 1.51 -0.52
C LYS A 79 -6.06 2.04 -1.12
N ARG A 80 -7.16 1.29 -1.08
CA ARG A 80 -8.44 1.73 -1.66
C ARG A 80 -9.00 2.99 -1.00
N LYS A 81 -8.71 3.22 0.29
CA LYS A 81 -9.26 4.34 1.06
C LYS A 81 -8.33 5.55 1.12
N LEU A 82 -7.02 5.32 1.13
CA LEU A 82 -6.02 6.36 1.35
C LEU A 82 -5.34 6.85 0.06
N ASP A 83 -5.38 6.07 -1.02
CA ASP A 83 -4.90 6.54 -2.32
C ASP A 83 -5.72 7.76 -2.75
N GLU A 84 -5.04 8.87 -3.05
CA GLU A 84 -5.60 10.19 -3.37
C GLU A 84 -6.35 10.90 -2.24
N SER A 85 -6.35 10.35 -1.03
CA SER A 85 -6.89 11.02 0.15
C SER A 85 -6.03 12.22 0.54
N VAL A 86 -6.67 13.27 1.10
CA VAL A 86 -5.97 14.46 1.57
C VAL A 86 -5.41 14.21 2.96
N PHE A 87 -4.09 14.29 3.10
CA PHE A 87 -3.34 14.22 4.34
C PHE A 87 -2.54 15.51 4.50
N LEU A 88 -2.87 16.30 5.52
CA LEU A 88 -2.18 17.56 5.86
C LEU A 88 -2.00 18.51 4.65
N GLY A 89 -3.03 18.61 3.80
CA GLY A 89 -3.03 19.47 2.62
C GLY A 89 -2.52 18.83 1.33
N ASN A 90 -1.81 17.69 1.42
CA ASN A 90 -1.32 16.96 0.24
C ASN A 90 -2.20 15.76 -0.08
N ARG A 91 -2.31 15.39 -1.36
CA ARG A 91 -2.96 14.15 -1.78
C ARG A 91 -1.97 13.01 -1.75
N LEU A 92 -2.20 12.02 -0.90
CA LEU A 92 -1.32 10.86 -0.79
C LEU A 92 -1.34 10.06 -2.09
N GLN A 93 -0.17 9.61 -2.51
CA GLN A 93 -0.05 8.67 -3.62
C GLN A 93 0.36 7.30 -3.08
N VAL A 94 -0.57 6.35 -3.05
CA VAL A 94 -0.32 5.02 -2.49
C VAL A 94 -0.13 4.01 -3.62
N SER A 95 1.01 3.32 -3.59
CA SER A 95 1.37 2.31 -4.57
C SER A 95 1.73 0.99 -3.89
N TYR A 96 1.32 -0.14 -4.47
CA TYR A 96 1.83 -1.44 -4.03
C TYR A 96 3.28 -1.58 -4.45
N ALA A 97 4.04 -2.31 -3.63
CA ALA A 97 5.45 -2.54 -3.87
C ALA A 97 5.80 -4.04 -3.78
N PRO A 98 5.30 -4.87 -4.72
CA PRO A 98 5.53 -6.31 -4.72
C PRO A 98 7.01 -6.67 -4.88
N GLN A 99 7.86 -5.77 -5.37
CA GLN A 99 9.30 -5.96 -5.48
C GLN A 99 10.01 -6.15 -4.14
N PHE A 100 9.38 -5.79 -3.02
CA PHE A 100 9.91 -6.02 -1.67
C PHE A 100 9.38 -7.31 -1.03
N GLU A 101 8.55 -8.09 -1.72
CA GLU A 101 8.08 -9.38 -1.22
C GLU A 101 9.22 -10.40 -1.16
N SER A 102 9.36 -11.05 0.00
CA SER A 102 10.21 -12.24 0.13
C SER A 102 9.52 -13.48 -0.44
N LEU A 103 10.29 -14.54 -0.71
CA LEU A 103 9.73 -15.83 -1.17
C LEU A 103 8.65 -16.38 -0.23
N LEU A 104 8.81 -16.16 1.09
CA LEU A 104 7.82 -16.57 2.09
C LEU A 104 6.53 -15.78 1.97
N ASP A 105 6.64 -14.46 1.78
CA ASP A 105 5.48 -13.58 1.60
C ASP A 105 4.69 -13.96 0.34
N THR A 106 5.39 -14.21 -0.77
CA THR A 106 4.76 -14.62 -2.03
C THR A 106 4.06 -15.97 -1.88
N LYS A 107 4.68 -16.92 -1.17
CA LYS A 107 4.07 -18.22 -0.88
C LYS A 107 2.78 -18.06 -0.07
N GLU A 108 2.83 -17.32 1.04
CA GLU A 108 1.67 -17.07 1.90
C GLU A 108 0.53 -16.41 1.12
N LYS A 109 0.85 -15.37 0.34
CA LYS A 109 -0.10 -14.65 -0.51
C LYS A 109 -0.82 -15.57 -1.51
N LEU A 110 -0.09 -16.46 -2.17
CA LEU A 110 -0.66 -17.44 -3.10
C LEU A 110 -1.50 -18.51 -2.39
N GLU A 111 -1.07 -18.99 -1.23
CA GLU A 111 -1.83 -19.95 -0.42
C GLU A 111 -3.15 -19.36 0.09
N VAL A 112 -3.13 -18.12 0.58
CA VAL A 112 -4.33 -17.38 0.98
C VAL A 112 -5.28 -17.26 -0.20
N ARG A 113 -4.78 -16.86 -1.37
CA ARG A 113 -5.60 -16.72 -2.58
C ARG A 113 -6.22 -18.05 -3.00
N ARG A 114 -5.44 -19.13 -3.00
CA ARG A 114 -5.92 -20.49 -3.31
C ARG A 114 -7.03 -20.90 -2.35
N ASN A 115 -6.86 -20.66 -1.06
CA ASN A 115 -7.84 -20.98 -0.03
C ASN A 115 -9.14 -20.19 -0.17
N GLU A 116 -9.06 -18.90 -0.51
CA GLU A 116 -10.24 -18.07 -0.82
C GLU A 116 -11.04 -18.63 -2.01
N VAL A 117 -10.35 -18.99 -3.10
CA VAL A 117 -10.98 -19.57 -4.29
C VAL A 117 -11.63 -20.91 -3.98
N LEU A 118 -10.91 -21.81 -3.29
CA LEU A 118 -11.44 -23.11 -2.88
C LEU A 118 -12.62 -22.99 -1.93
N ARG A 119 -12.59 -22.02 -0.99
CA ARG A 119 -13.74 -21.71 -0.16
C ARG A 119 -14.92 -21.34 -1.05
N ARG A 120 -14.76 -20.38 -1.95
CA ARG A 120 -15.87 -19.89 -2.79
C ARG A 120 -16.49 -20.96 -3.69
N ILE A 121 -15.69 -21.89 -4.21
CA ILE A 121 -16.19 -23.03 -5.00
C ILE A 121 -16.99 -24.00 -4.13
N ARG A 122 -16.52 -24.31 -2.92
CA ARG A 122 -17.21 -25.23 -1.98
C ARG A 122 -18.54 -24.70 -1.44
N TRP A 123 -18.82 -23.40 -1.56
CA TRP A 123 -20.13 -22.84 -1.21
C TRP A 123 -21.13 -22.91 -2.38
N ILE A 124 -20.69 -23.26 -3.59
CA ILE A 124 -21.50 -23.30 -4.82
C ILE A 124 -21.90 -24.74 -5.18
N ILE A 125 -21.18 -25.74 -4.65
CA ILE A 125 -21.43 -27.18 -4.83
C ILE A 125 -21.96 -27.74 -3.51
#